data_AF-A0A078B012-F1
#
_entry.id   AF-A0A078B012-F1
#
_cell.length_a   1.000
_cell.length_b   1.000
_cell.length_c   1.000
_cell.angle_alpha   90.00
_cell.angle_beta   90.00
_cell.angle_gamma   90.00
#
_symmetry.space_group_name_H-M   'P 1'
#
loop_
_entity.id
_entity.type
_entity.pdbx_description
1 polymer ?
#
loop_
_entity_poly.entity_id
_entity_poly.type
_entity_poly.pdbx_seq_one_letter_code
_entity_poly.pdbx_strand_id
1 'polypeptide(L)'
;MEEHPEFFDKQRFEEMKKTPSRESISDFMKALFDCAQFSPECCIISLIYINRMIAFTEMPLQATNWRPLILSSMLVAQKVWDDRYLQNSDFAFIYPFFVTDEVNRLEKKYNVTVKSNLYAKYYFELRCLHKENEKEFPLKPLTNEETRKLEISSFAYKDIYEGVGLKAKEKLNLSFGSLPPKNIWKQ
;
A
#
# COMPACT_ATOMS: atom_id res chain seq x y z
N MET A 1 -28.92 17.20 9.47
CA MET A 1 -29.47 15.84 9.40
C MET A 1 -28.95 15.14 10.64
N GLU A 2 -29.84 14.84 11.58
CA GLU A 2 -29.48 14.22 12.85
C GLU A 2 -29.26 12.72 12.58
N GLU A 3 -28.01 12.29 12.52
CA GLU A 3 -27.66 10.87 12.35
C GLU A 3 -28.11 10.13 13.61
N HIS A 4 -29.15 9.29 13.49
CA HIS A 4 -29.64 8.44 14.58
C HIS A 4 -28.77 7.17 14.67
N PRO A 5 -27.79 7.09 15.60
CA PRO A 5 -26.79 6.03 15.62
C PRO A 5 -27.40 4.65 15.90
N GLU A 6 -28.54 4.62 16.61
CA GLU A 6 -29.23 3.39 17.02
C GLU A 6 -29.83 2.58 15.85
N PHE A 7 -30.20 3.23 14.74
CA PHE A 7 -30.73 2.53 13.57
C PHE A 7 -29.60 1.89 12.74
N PHE A 8 -28.46 2.59 12.64
CA PHE A 8 -27.23 2.07 12.05
C PHE A 8 -26.74 0.85 12.81
N ASP A 9 -26.79 0.87 14.15
CA ASP A 9 -26.37 -0.28 14.96
C ASP A 9 -27.22 -1.52 14.68
N LYS A 10 -28.56 -1.42 14.66
CA LYS A 10 -29.41 -2.60 14.39
C LYS A 10 -29.17 -3.23 13.02
N GLN A 11 -29.08 -2.41 11.96
CA GLN A 11 -28.81 -2.91 10.62
C GLN A 11 -27.39 -3.49 10.50
N ARG A 12 -26.39 -2.84 11.13
CA ARG A 12 -25.02 -3.35 11.25
C ARG A 12 -24.99 -4.70 11.95
N PHE A 13 -25.71 -4.87 13.07
CA PHE A 13 -25.78 -6.14 13.80
C PHE A 13 -26.39 -7.26 12.97
N GLU A 14 -27.44 -6.99 12.20
CA GLU A 14 -28.05 -7.99 11.31
C GLU A 14 -27.15 -8.35 10.11
N GLU A 15 -26.37 -7.40 9.58
CA GLU A 15 -25.36 -7.70 8.57
C GLU A 15 -24.15 -8.47 9.14
N MET A 16 -23.70 -8.15 10.35
CA MET A 16 -22.59 -8.85 11.03
C MET A 16 -22.94 -10.30 11.38
N LYS A 17 -24.23 -10.63 11.57
CA LYS A 17 -24.68 -12.01 11.83
C LYS A 17 -24.61 -12.94 10.61
N LYS A 18 -24.48 -12.39 9.40
CA LYS A 18 -24.43 -13.21 8.18
C LYS A 18 -23.03 -13.76 7.97
N THR A 19 -22.91 -15.08 7.94
CA THR A 19 -21.67 -15.75 7.53
C THR A 19 -21.34 -15.37 6.10
N PRO A 20 -20.18 -14.74 5.82
CA PRO A 20 -19.84 -14.33 4.47
C PRO A 20 -19.52 -15.54 3.59
N SER A 21 -20.01 -15.54 2.36
CA SER A 21 -19.52 -16.45 1.33
C SER A 21 -18.19 -15.95 0.76
N ARG A 22 -17.43 -16.85 0.13
CA ARG A 22 -16.21 -16.48 -0.58
C ARG A 22 -16.48 -15.44 -1.68
N GLU A 23 -17.61 -15.55 -2.40
CA GLU A 23 -17.99 -14.53 -3.38
C GLU A 23 -18.22 -13.18 -2.71
N SER A 24 -18.93 -13.13 -1.58
CA SER A 24 -19.21 -11.87 -0.89
C SER A 24 -17.93 -11.14 -0.45
N ILE A 25 -16.92 -11.87 0.04
CA ILE A 25 -15.62 -11.28 0.39
C ILE A 25 -14.90 -10.80 -0.87
N SER A 26 -14.92 -11.61 -1.94
CA SER A 26 -14.30 -11.22 -3.21
C SER A 26 -14.95 -9.99 -3.82
N ASP A 27 -16.27 -9.89 -3.79
CA ASP A 27 -17.01 -8.76 -4.37
C ASP A 27 -16.82 -7.50 -3.52
N PHE A 28 -16.74 -7.63 -2.20
CA PHE A 28 -16.35 -6.52 -1.32
C PHE A 28 -14.93 -6.02 -1.64
N MET A 29 -13.97 -6.93 -1.80
CA MET A 29 -12.59 -6.57 -2.16
C MET A 29 -12.50 -5.93 -3.55
N LYS A 30 -13.29 -6.42 -4.52
CA LYS A 30 -13.37 -5.80 -5.87
C LYS A 30 -13.98 -4.40 -5.79
N ALA A 31 -15.08 -4.22 -5.07
CA ALA A 31 -15.69 -2.91 -4.88
C ALA A 31 -14.70 -1.92 -4.24
N LEU A 32 -13.91 -2.37 -3.26
CA LEU A 32 -12.84 -1.55 -2.69
C LEU A 32 -11.77 -1.19 -3.72
N PHE A 33 -11.35 -2.14 -4.53
CA PHE A 33 -10.37 -1.92 -5.59
C PHE A 33 -10.89 -0.92 -6.65
N ASP A 34 -12.13 -1.09 -7.09
CA ASP A 34 -12.76 -0.23 -8.10
C ASP A 34 -12.93 1.22 -7.59
N CYS A 35 -13.26 1.39 -6.31
CA CYS A 35 -13.42 2.71 -5.72
C CYS A 35 -12.08 3.40 -5.41
N ALA A 36 -11.12 2.66 -4.86
CA ALA A 36 -9.89 3.24 -4.33
C ALA A 36 -8.72 3.21 -5.30
N GLN A 37 -8.77 2.34 -6.31
CA GLN A 37 -7.72 2.15 -7.32
C GLN A 37 -6.30 2.05 -6.72
N PHE A 38 -6.17 1.42 -5.55
CA PHE A 38 -4.90 1.25 -4.85
C PHE A 38 -3.97 0.28 -5.60
N SER A 39 -2.67 0.41 -5.35
CA SER A 39 -1.68 -0.47 -5.99
C SER A 39 -1.79 -1.91 -5.46
N PRO A 40 -1.53 -2.96 -6.26
CA PRO A 40 -1.62 -4.36 -5.82
C PRO A 40 -0.76 -4.70 -4.58
N GLU A 41 0.34 -3.97 -4.38
CA GLU A 41 1.22 -4.06 -3.22
C GLU A 41 0.47 -3.75 -1.91
N CYS A 42 -0.53 -2.87 -1.95
CA CYS A 42 -1.39 -2.55 -0.81
C CYS A 42 -2.19 -3.75 -0.34
N CYS A 43 -2.57 -4.69 -1.22
CA CYS A 43 -3.25 -5.93 -0.82
C CYS A 43 -2.35 -6.79 0.08
N ILE A 44 -1.05 -6.87 -0.23
CA ILE A 44 -0.09 -7.67 0.54
C ILE A 44 0.17 -7.00 1.89
N ILE A 45 0.34 -5.68 1.89
CA ILE A 45 0.54 -4.89 3.12
C ILE A 45 -0.69 -4.97 4.03
N SER A 46 -1.89 -4.88 3.46
CA SER A 46 -3.15 -5.04 4.18
C SER A 46 -3.26 -6.41 4.84
N LEU A 47 -2.89 -7.50 4.14
CA LEU A 47 -2.85 -8.83 4.74
C LEU A 47 -1.88 -8.92 5.93
N ILE A 48 -0.72 -8.27 5.85
CA ILE A 48 0.22 -8.17 6.97
C ILE A 48 -0.43 -7.45 8.16
N TYR A 49 -1.18 -6.37 7.90
CA TYR A 49 -1.87 -5.62 8.95
C TYR A 49 -3.03 -6.38 9.58
N ILE A 50 -3.80 -7.15 8.80
CA ILE A 50 -4.84 -8.06 9.32
C ILE A 50 -4.21 -9.04 10.32
N ASN A 51 -3.11 -9.70 9.92
CA ASN A 51 -2.45 -10.67 10.78
C ASN A 51 -1.84 -10.04 12.04
N ARG A 52 -1.29 -8.83 11.93
CA ARG A 52 -0.83 -8.05 13.08
C ARG A 52 -2.00 -7.68 14.01
N MET A 53 -3.16 -7.35 13.47
CA MET A 53 -4.36 -7.03 14.26
C MET A 53 -4.86 -8.23 15.02
N ILE A 54 -4.98 -9.36 14.36
CA ILE A 54 -5.37 -10.61 15.03
C ILE A 54 -4.38 -10.94 16.15
N ALA A 55 -3.08 -10.78 15.91
CA ALA A 55 -2.06 -11.04 16.93
C ALA A 55 -2.09 -10.02 18.09
N PHE A 56 -2.46 -8.77 17.83
CA PHE A 56 -2.50 -7.70 18.85
C PHE A 56 -3.78 -7.72 19.69
N THR A 57 -4.94 -8.00 19.07
CA THR A 57 -6.24 -8.02 19.76
C THR A 57 -6.58 -9.40 20.32
N GLU A 58 -5.80 -10.43 19.95
CA GLU A 58 -6.09 -11.85 20.21
C GLU A 58 -7.47 -12.29 19.69
N MET A 59 -8.06 -11.49 18.80
CA MET A 59 -9.40 -11.70 18.27
C MET A 59 -9.26 -12.24 16.84
N PRO A 60 -9.60 -13.52 16.60
CA PRO A 60 -9.49 -14.09 15.26
C PRO A 60 -10.48 -13.44 14.30
N LEU A 61 -10.20 -13.60 13.01
CA LEU A 61 -11.14 -13.22 11.95
C LEU A 61 -12.42 -14.05 12.09
N GLN A 62 -13.53 -13.38 12.32
CA GLN A 62 -14.87 -13.94 12.48
C GLN A 62 -15.82 -13.35 11.43
N ALA A 63 -16.91 -14.05 11.15
CA ALA A 63 -17.98 -13.59 10.25
C ALA A 63 -18.56 -12.22 10.64
N THR A 64 -18.46 -11.84 11.91
CA THR A 64 -18.93 -10.57 12.45
C THR A 64 -17.95 -9.42 12.28
N ASN A 65 -16.64 -9.68 12.19
CA ASN A 65 -15.61 -8.64 12.27
C ASN A 65 -14.76 -8.51 10.99
N TRP A 66 -14.93 -9.38 9.99
CA TRP A 66 -14.05 -9.39 8.81
C TRP A 66 -14.14 -8.11 7.96
N ARG A 67 -15.34 -7.53 7.78
CA ARG A 67 -15.53 -6.30 6.98
C ARG A 67 -14.76 -5.11 7.55
N PRO A 68 -14.96 -4.71 8.82
CA PRO A 68 -14.20 -3.61 9.38
C PRO A 68 -12.70 -3.92 9.46
N LEU A 69 -12.31 -5.17 9.74
CA LEU A 69 -10.89 -5.54 9.83
C LEU A 69 -10.16 -5.41 8.48
N ILE A 70 -10.76 -5.92 7.40
CA ILE A 70 -10.23 -5.80 6.05
C ILE A 70 -10.18 -4.32 5.65
N LEU A 71 -11.28 -3.60 5.84
CA LEU A 71 -11.38 -2.18 5.49
C LEU A 71 -10.32 -1.38 6.22
N SER A 72 -10.26 -1.44 7.55
CA SER A 72 -9.25 -0.71 8.35
C SER A 72 -7.82 -1.06 7.96
N SER A 73 -7.50 -2.33 7.71
CA SER A 73 -6.17 -2.73 7.24
C SER A 73 -5.82 -2.10 5.89
N MET A 74 -6.79 -2.11 4.97
CA MET A 74 -6.61 -1.59 3.62
C MET A 74 -6.41 -0.08 3.61
N LEU A 75 -7.12 0.62 4.49
CA LEU A 75 -6.99 2.06 4.68
C LEU A 75 -5.62 2.48 5.14
N VAL A 76 -5.11 1.79 6.15
CA VAL A 76 -3.78 2.08 6.68
C VAL A 76 -2.72 1.72 5.63
N ALA A 77 -2.93 0.65 4.85
CA ALA A 77 -2.01 0.25 3.79
C ALA A 77 -1.87 1.32 2.71
N GLN A 78 -2.99 1.79 2.13
CA GLN A 78 -2.94 2.80 1.07
C GLN A 78 -2.36 4.13 1.57
N LYS A 79 -2.68 4.57 2.79
CA LYS A 79 -2.16 5.84 3.34
C LYS A 79 -0.63 5.85 3.48
N VAL A 80 -0.05 4.66 3.69
CA VAL A 80 1.39 4.49 3.94
C VAL A 80 2.14 4.18 2.65
N TRP A 81 1.49 3.53 1.68
CA TRP A 81 2.14 2.98 0.50
C TRP A 81 1.79 3.68 -0.81
N ASP A 82 0.57 4.19 -0.95
CA ASP A 82 0.14 4.89 -2.16
C ASP A 82 0.26 6.41 -1.98
N ASP A 83 0.80 7.09 -2.99
CA ASP A 83 0.85 8.56 -3.05
C ASP A 83 -0.54 9.18 -3.18
N ARG A 84 -1.51 8.42 -3.72
CA ARG A 84 -2.91 8.80 -3.85
C ARG A 84 -3.76 7.85 -3.03
N TYR A 85 -4.17 8.30 -1.85
CA TYR A 85 -5.06 7.56 -0.98
C TYR A 85 -6.41 8.28 -0.87
N LEU A 86 -7.47 7.52 -0.64
CA LEU A 86 -8.81 8.05 -0.39
C LEU A 86 -8.90 8.61 1.03
N GLN A 87 -9.75 9.62 1.23
CA GLN A 87 -9.98 10.21 2.54
C GLN A 87 -11.02 9.41 3.32
N ASN A 88 -11.03 9.54 4.66
CA ASN A 88 -12.00 8.86 5.52
C ASN A 88 -13.46 9.13 5.11
N SER A 89 -13.76 10.29 4.49
CA SER A 89 -15.07 10.64 3.94
C SER A 89 -15.50 9.77 2.76
N ASP A 90 -14.56 9.38 1.90
CA ASP A 90 -14.83 8.52 0.73
C ASP A 90 -15.18 7.10 1.19
N PHE A 91 -14.66 6.68 2.36
CA PHE A 91 -14.94 5.38 2.94
C PHE A 91 -16.26 5.28 3.67
N ALA A 92 -16.74 6.37 4.27
CA ALA A 92 -18.09 6.42 4.82
C ALA A 92 -19.15 6.16 3.72
N PHE A 93 -18.84 6.51 2.46
CA PHE A 93 -19.68 6.19 1.32
C PHE A 93 -19.63 4.70 0.93
N ILE A 94 -18.45 4.09 0.98
CA ILE A 94 -18.25 2.67 0.60
C ILE A 94 -18.74 1.70 1.69
N TYR A 95 -18.56 2.07 2.97
CA TYR A 95 -19.04 1.31 4.12
C TYR A 95 -19.74 2.25 5.10
N PRO A 96 -21.07 2.38 5.03
CA PRO A 96 -21.83 3.31 5.88
C PRO A 96 -21.71 3.05 7.38
N PHE A 97 -21.29 1.85 7.78
CA PHE A 97 -21.04 1.48 9.18
C PHE A 97 -19.60 1.76 9.64
N PHE A 98 -18.86 2.54 8.85
CA PHE A 98 -17.48 2.92 9.12
C PHE A 98 -17.40 3.99 10.21
N VAL A 99 -16.75 3.67 11.33
CA VAL A 99 -16.52 4.63 12.42
C VAL A 99 -15.11 5.19 12.31
N THR A 100 -15.02 6.45 11.89
CA THR A 100 -13.75 7.16 11.67
C THR A 100 -12.85 7.20 12.91
N ASP A 101 -13.45 7.29 14.11
CA ASP A 101 -12.70 7.33 15.38
C ASP A 101 -12.00 6.01 15.72
N GLU A 102 -12.59 4.88 15.34
CA GLU A 102 -11.98 3.56 15.54
C GLU A 102 -10.75 3.39 14.65
N VAL A 103 -10.82 3.85 13.40
CA VAL A 103 -9.68 3.80 12.48
C VAL A 103 -8.57 4.74 12.89
N ASN A 104 -8.89 5.96 13.32
CA ASN A 104 -7.88 6.89 13.83
C ASN A 104 -7.16 6.33 15.08
N ARG A 105 -7.90 5.62 15.95
CA ARG A 105 -7.31 4.91 17.09
C ARG A 105 -6.41 3.76 16.67
N LEU A 106 -6.82 3.00 15.66
CA LEU A 106 -6.02 1.92 15.08
C LEU A 106 -4.74 2.50 14.45
N GLU A 107 -4.84 3.55 13.63
CA GLU A 107 -3.71 4.25 13.01
C GLU A 107 -2.67 4.70 14.04
N LYS A 108 -3.12 5.36 15.12
CA LYS A 108 -2.22 5.92 16.14
C LYS A 108 -1.47 4.85 16.95
N LYS A 109 -2.06 3.66 17.10
CA LYS A 109 -1.51 2.56 17.89
C LYS A 109 -0.73 1.55 17.05
N TYR A 110 -0.80 1.66 15.72
CA TYR A 110 -0.21 0.70 14.80
C TYR A 110 1.23 1.02 14.44
N ASN A 111 2.09 0.00 14.51
CA ASN A 111 3.37 0.04 13.83
C ASN A 111 3.14 -0.19 12.32
N VAL A 112 3.03 0.91 11.57
CA VAL A 112 2.83 0.91 10.11
C VAL A 112 4.09 0.53 9.32
N THR A 113 5.23 0.32 9.98
CA THR A 113 6.44 -0.08 9.26
C THR A 113 6.37 -1.55 8.85
N VAL A 114 6.47 -1.80 7.53
CA VAL A 114 6.65 -3.13 6.97
C VAL A 114 8.10 -3.25 6.48
N LYS A 115 8.84 -4.21 7.05
CA LYS A 115 10.20 -4.51 6.60
C LYS A 115 10.15 -5.25 5.26
N SER A 116 11.10 -4.98 4.37
CA SER A 116 11.16 -5.60 3.03
C SER A 116 11.21 -7.14 3.08
N ASN A 117 11.90 -7.71 4.08
CA ASN A 117 11.95 -9.17 4.25
C ASN A 117 10.58 -9.78 4.61
N LEU A 118 9.77 -9.07 5.39
CA LEU A 118 8.43 -9.50 5.77
C LEU A 118 7.48 -9.42 4.57
N TYR A 119 7.55 -8.33 3.82
CA TYR A 119 6.79 -8.18 2.57
C TYR A 119 7.13 -9.32 1.59
N ALA A 120 8.41 -9.57 1.35
CA ALA A 120 8.87 -10.64 0.46
C ALA A 120 8.35 -12.01 0.89
N LYS A 121 8.38 -12.32 2.18
CA LYS A 121 7.82 -13.56 2.73
C LYS A 121 6.34 -13.73 2.36
N TYR A 122 5.51 -12.73 2.65
CA TYR A 122 4.07 -12.77 2.34
C TYR A 122 3.81 -12.87 0.84
N TYR A 123 4.55 -12.12 0.02
CA TYR A 123 4.46 -12.18 -1.44
C TYR A 123 4.73 -13.61 -1.95
N PHE A 124 5.81 -14.25 -1.51
CA PHE A 124 6.16 -15.60 -1.95
C PHE A 124 5.19 -16.66 -1.42
N GLU A 125 4.69 -16.52 -0.20
CA GLU A 125 3.67 -17.41 0.37
C GLU A 125 2.37 -17.34 -0.42
N LEU A 126 1.85 -16.13 -0.68
CA LEU A 126 0.66 -15.92 -1.52
C LEU A 126 0.86 -16.49 -2.93
N ARG A 127 2.05 -16.30 -3.50
CA ARG A 127 2.40 -16.84 -4.81
C ARG A 127 2.38 -18.36 -4.83
N CYS A 128 2.89 -19.02 -3.78
CA CYS A 128 2.82 -20.48 -3.66
C CYS A 128 1.38 -20.99 -3.59
N LEU A 129 0.48 -20.27 -2.90
CA LEU A 129 -0.95 -20.61 -2.82
C LEU A 129 -1.67 -20.44 -4.17
N HIS A 130 -1.19 -19.56 -5.05
CA HIS A 130 -1.78 -19.30 -6.37
C HIS A 130 -1.21 -20.16 -7.51
N LYS A 131 -0.18 -20.99 -7.27
CA LYS A 131 0.49 -21.80 -8.31
C LYS A 131 -0.41 -22.83 -9.03
N GLU A 132 -1.62 -23.07 -8.54
CA GLU A 132 -2.63 -23.88 -9.25
C GLU A 132 -3.26 -23.14 -10.46
N ASN A 133 -2.99 -21.84 -10.65
CA ASN A 133 -3.35 -21.07 -11.84
C ASN A 133 -2.08 -20.64 -12.62
N GLU A 134 -1.47 -21.58 -13.35
CA GLU A 134 -0.23 -21.39 -14.13
C GLU A 134 -0.30 -20.35 -15.27
N LYS A 135 -1.47 -19.77 -15.54
CA LYS A 135 -1.69 -18.96 -16.76
C LYS A 135 -1.13 -17.54 -16.71
N GLU A 136 -0.80 -17.00 -15.54
CA GLU A 136 -0.61 -15.55 -15.42
C GLU A 136 0.84 -15.08 -15.33
N PHE A 137 1.84 -15.96 -15.27
CA PHE A 137 3.21 -15.48 -15.06
C PHE A 137 4.34 -16.41 -15.54
N PRO A 138 4.69 -16.41 -16.84
CA PRO A 138 6.08 -16.58 -17.17
C PRO A 138 6.76 -15.24 -16.84
N LEU A 139 7.38 -15.12 -15.67
CA LEU A 139 8.56 -14.25 -15.55
C LEU A 139 9.58 -14.88 -16.51
N LYS A 140 9.46 -14.57 -17.81
CA LYS A 140 10.50 -14.90 -18.76
C LYS A 140 11.73 -14.16 -18.23
N PRO A 141 12.82 -14.87 -17.94
CA PRO A 141 14.08 -14.20 -17.65
C PRO A 141 14.32 -13.19 -18.76
N LEU A 142 14.65 -11.97 -18.38
CA LEU A 142 14.99 -10.91 -19.31
C LEU A 142 16.05 -11.47 -20.26
N THR A 143 15.79 -11.45 -21.56
CA THR A 143 16.77 -11.98 -22.50
C THR A 143 18.02 -11.11 -22.47
N ASN A 144 19.18 -11.68 -22.82
CA ASN A 144 20.44 -10.93 -22.86
C ASN A 144 20.33 -9.67 -23.75
N GLU A 145 19.47 -9.71 -24.77
CA GLU A 145 19.24 -8.58 -25.66
C GLU A 145 18.42 -7.45 -25.01
N GLU A 146 17.35 -7.80 -24.28
CA GLU A 146 16.54 -6.83 -23.52
C GLU A 146 17.32 -6.20 -22.37
N THR A 147 18.15 -7.01 -21.69
CA THR A 147 19.07 -6.56 -20.64
C THR A 147 20.05 -5.52 -21.19
N ARG A 148 20.65 -5.80 -22.35
CA ARG A 148 21.59 -4.88 -23.00
C ARG A 148 20.93 -3.57 -23.44
N LYS A 149 19.69 -3.64 -23.95
CA LYS A 149 18.92 -2.43 -24.32
C LYS A 149 18.67 -1.54 -23.11
N LEU A 150 18.29 -2.13 -21.98
CA LEU A 150 18.06 -1.40 -20.73
C LEU A 150 19.34 -0.80 -20.15
N GLU A 151 20.47 -1.52 -20.22
CA GLU A 151 21.78 -0.97 -19.85
C GLU A 151 22.14 0.25 -20.68
N ILE A 152 22.02 0.16 -22.02
CA ILE A 152 22.31 1.29 -22.93
C ILE A 152 21.44 2.50 -22.58
N SER A 153 20.14 2.30 -22.34
CA SER A 153 19.25 3.38 -21.92
C SER A 153 19.66 3.97 -20.58
N SER A 154 20.04 3.14 -19.59
CA SER A 154 20.48 3.59 -18.27
C SER A 154 21.77 4.42 -18.34
N PHE A 155 22.76 3.97 -19.14
CA PHE A 155 23.98 4.73 -19.39
C PHE A 155 23.70 6.08 -20.04
N ALA A 156 22.80 6.14 -21.03
CA ALA A 156 22.43 7.40 -21.69
C ALA A 156 21.82 8.42 -20.70
N TYR A 157 20.95 7.97 -19.78
CA TYR A 157 20.44 8.84 -18.73
C TYR A 157 21.56 9.33 -17.80
N LYS A 158 22.46 8.44 -17.40
CA LYS A 158 23.59 8.79 -16.52
C LYS A 158 24.52 9.83 -17.17
N ASP A 159 24.83 9.68 -18.45
CA ASP A 159 25.64 10.63 -19.22
C ASP A 159 24.96 12.01 -19.32
N ILE A 160 23.63 12.05 -19.49
CA ILE A 160 22.87 13.31 -19.49
C ILE A 160 22.94 13.97 -18.12
N TYR A 161 22.71 13.23 -17.04
CA TYR A 161 22.78 13.77 -15.68
C TYR A 161 24.18 14.25 -15.30
N GLU A 162 25.22 13.48 -15.61
CA GLU A 162 26.61 13.86 -15.37
C GLU A 162 27.02 15.06 -16.25
N GLY A 163 26.58 15.10 -17.51
CA GLY A 163 26.80 16.21 -18.43
C GLY A 163 26.10 17.51 -17.99
N VAL A 164 24.86 17.43 -17.49
CA VAL A 164 24.15 18.57 -16.89
C VAL A 164 24.84 19.01 -15.59
N GLY A 165 25.30 18.06 -14.77
CA GLY A 165 26.07 18.33 -13.55
C GLY A 165 27.39 19.05 -13.82
N LEU A 166 28.11 18.66 -14.88
CA LEU A 166 29.34 19.31 -15.35
C LEU A 166 29.06 20.75 -15.82
N LYS A 167 28.03 20.96 -16.64
CA LYS A 167 27.62 22.30 -17.09
C LYS A 167 27.17 23.21 -15.94
N ALA A 168 26.48 22.66 -14.94
CA ALA A 168 26.08 23.39 -13.74
C ALA A 168 27.32 23.80 -12.91
N LYS A 169 28.31 22.91 -12.80
CA LYS A 169 29.58 23.17 -12.10
C LYS A 169 30.42 24.23 -12.81
N GLU A 170 30.48 24.21 -14.14
CA GLU A 170 31.12 25.27 -14.95
C GLU A 170 30.45 26.63 -14.77
N LYS A 171 29.11 26.68 -14.81
CA LYS A 171 28.34 27.92 -14.57
C LYS A 171 28.55 28.48 -13.16
N LEU A 172 28.62 27.61 -12.15
CA LEU A 172 28.91 28.01 -10.77
C LEU A 172 30.34 28.55 -10.63
N ASN A 173 31.33 27.91 -11.26
CA ASN A 173 32.72 28.38 -11.28
C ASN A 173 32.86 29.73 -11.99
N LEU A 174 32.07 30.00 -13.03
CA LEU A 174 32.01 31.28 -13.73
C LEU A 174 31.38 32.39 -12.87
N SER A 175 30.35 32.07 -12.07
CA SER A 175 29.66 33.06 -11.23
C SER A 175 30.37 33.39 -9.93
N PHE A 176 31.04 32.41 -9.30
CA PHE A 176 31.58 32.60 -7.94
C PHE A 176 33.11 32.71 -7.89
N GLY A 177 33.81 32.67 -9.04
CA GLY A 177 35.26 32.47 -9.07
C GLY A 177 35.63 31.12 -8.45
N SER A 178 36.87 30.69 -8.58
CA SER A 178 37.34 29.39 -8.06
C SER A 178 37.46 29.35 -6.53
N LEU A 179 36.38 29.67 -5.81
CA LEU A 179 36.31 29.53 -4.36
C LEU A 179 36.10 28.05 -4.01
N PRO A 180 36.97 27.45 -3.19
CA PRO A 180 36.80 26.05 -2.79
C PRO A 180 35.54 25.91 -1.91
N PRO A 181 34.73 24.85 -2.11
CA PRO A 181 33.55 24.61 -1.29
C PRO A 181 33.98 24.37 0.17
N LYS A 182 33.36 25.09 1.11
CA LYS A 182 33.50 24.81 2.54
C LYS A 182 32.86 23.45 2.82
N ASN A 183 33.64 22.50 3.34
CA ASN A 183 33.11 21.25 3.86
C ASN A 183 32.31 21.51 5.13
N ILE A 184 30.98 21.45 5.02
CA ILE A 184 30.03 21.73 6.11
C ILE A 184 29.74 20.46 6.96
N TRP A 185 30.34 19.31 6.62
CA TRP A 185 30.03 18.00 7.20
C TRP A 185 31.18 17.38 8.01
N LYS A 186 31.96 18.21 8.72
CA LYS A 186 32.80 17.74 9.82
C LYS A 186 32.39 18.45 11.11
N GLN A 187 31.42 17.85 11.80
CA GLN A 187 31.29 17.87 13.25
C GLN A 187 30.94 16.44 13.69
#